data_AF-G9PFQ3-F1
#
_entry.id   AF-G9PFQ3-F1
#
_cell.length_a   1.000
_cell.length_b   1.000
_cell.length_c   1.000
_cell.angle_alpha   90.00
_cell.angle_beta   90.00
_cell.angle_gamma   90.00
#
_symmetry.space_group_name_H-M   'P 1'
#
loop_
_entity.id
_entity.type
_entity.pdbx_description
1 polymer ?
#
loop_
_entity_poly.entity_id
_entity_poly.type
_entity_poly.pdbx_seq_one_letter_code
_entity_poly.pdbx_strand_id
1 'polypeptide(L)'
;MTETPQGSNRTQPSLGALMARVSENISTLIRTEIALNKAKAAETGKRFGLGAGLLGAAGVFALFGLGYLLTTLSQVIALWLPKWAGSLIVAVLVLIVAGVLALVGKKEIDKGRVVVPNPQVGLRQDVQAVTNSLREGLATDDAAKPAATGSAATSGPVPHSPRHQWPRSQRPDWLCSRRPGFRTELSERKFHVYLSPRSSARGPARSRRPGR
;
A
#
# COMPACT_ATOMS: atom_id res chain seq x y z
N MET A 1 -23.82 40.64 55.62
CA MET A 1 -22.36 40.71 55.42
C MET A 1 -21.96 39.58 54.50
N THR A 2 -21.34 39.95 53.39
CA THR A 2 -20.83 39.13 52.30
C THR A 2 -19.78 38.12 52.77
N GLU A 3 -19.93 36.85 52.43
CA GLU A 3 -18.81 35.91 52.33
C GLU A 3 -18.53 35.57 50.85
N THR A 4 -17.25 35.41 50.58
CA THR A 4 -16.50 35.72 49.36
C THR A 4 -16.46 34.60 48.30
N PRO A 5 -16.20 34.94 47.02
CA PRO A 5 -16.07 33.99 45.92
C PRO A 5 -14.69 33.28 45.95
N GLN A 6 -14.68 31.95 46.04
CA GLN A 6 -13.48 31.13 45.85
C GLN A 6 -13.14 31.05 44.35
N GLY A 7 -12.27 31.96 43.91
CA GLY A 7 -11.61 31.90 42.62
C GLY A 7 -10.67 30.70 42.58
N SER A 8 -11.04 29.69 41.78
CA SER A 8 -10.13 28.63 41.38
C SER A 8 -8.89 29.24 40.75
N ASN A 9 -7.74 29.03 41.39
CA ASN A 9 -6.43 29.34 40.83
C ASN A 9 -6.19 28.42 39.62
N ARG A 10 -6.78 28.79 38.49
CA ARG A 10 -6.49 28.21 37.18
C ARG A 10 -5.10 28.70 36.79
N THR A 11 -4.08 27.98 37.25
CA THR A 11 -2.74 28.04 36.69
C THR A 11 -2.88 27.81 35.18
N GLN A 12 -2.83 28.89 34.41
CA GLN A 12 -2.82 28.84 32.95
C GLN A 12 -1.67 27.91 32.55
N PRO A 13 -1.91 26.86 31.75
CA PRO A 13 -0.84 25.98 31.32
C PRO A 13 0.23 26.82 30.63
N SER A 14 1.44 26.80 31.18
CA SER A 14 2.55 27.58 30.65
C SER A 14 2.83 27.15 29.21
N LEU A 15 3.33 28.07 28.38
CA LEU A 15 3.66 27.80 26.98
C LEU A 15 4.59 26.59 26.82
N GLY A 16 5.48 26.38 27.80
CA GLY A 16 6.35 25.20 27.89
C GLY A 16 5.58 23.88 28.08
N ALA A 17 4.48 23.88 28.84
CA ALA A 17 3.64 22.69 29.02
C ALA A 17 2.85 22.31 27.75
N LEU A 18 2.46 23.30 26.93
CA LEU A 18 1.83 23.03 25.62
C LEU A 18 2.83 22.47 24.62
N MET A 19 4.02 23.06 24.52
CA MET A 19 5.06 22.58 23.61
C MET A 19 5.55 21.18 23.98
N ALA A 20 5.69 20.88 25.28
CA ALA A 20 6.00 19.54 25.76
C ALA A 20 4.94 18.51 25.34
N ARG A 21 3.64 18.85 25.43
CA ARG A 21 2.55 17.95 25.00
C ARG A 21 2.48 17.76 23.48
N VAL A 22 2.74 18.80 22.69
CA VAL A 22 2.77 18.68 21.23
C VAL A 22 3.94 17.81 20.78
N SER A 23 5.13 17.98 21.38
CA SER A 23 6.30 17.14 21.13
C SER A 23 6.05 15.67 21.47
N GLU A 24 5.38 15.41 22.60
CA GLU A 24 5.00 14.06 23.02
C GLU A 24 3.98 13.42 22.05
N ASN A 25 3.00 14.20 21.56
CA ASN A 25 2.00 13.72 20.61
C ASN A 25 2.62 13.37 19.24
N ILE A 26 3.54 14.21 18.73
CA ILE A 26 4.26 13.95 17.48
C ILE A 26 5.12 12.69 17.62
N SER A 27 5.83 12.57 18.73
CA SER A 27 6.62 11.39 19.07
C SER A 27 5.76 10.12 19.10
N THR A 28 4.55 10.20 19.65
CA THR A 28 3.60 9.09 19.72
C THR A 28 3.07 8.70 18.34
N LEU A 29 2.70 9.68 17.51
CA LEU A 29 2.26 9.48 16.12
C LEU A 29 3.31 8.75 15.28
N ILE A 30 4.56 9.20 15.33
CA ILE A 30 5.66 8.58 14.58
C ILE A 30 5.82 7.11 14.98
N ARG A 31 5.78 6.83 16.29
CA ARG A 31 5.92 5.45 16.81
C ARG A 31 4.73 4.57 16.41
N THR A 32 3.51 5.13 16.35
CA THR A 32 2.31 4.40 15.92
C THR A 32 2.30 4.15 14.42
N GLU A 33 2.68 5.13 13.60
CA GLU A 33 2.79 4.98 12.14
C GLU A 33 3.82 3.87 11.79
N ILE A 34 4.96 3.86 12.49
CA ILE A 34 6.00 2.83 12.33
C ILE A 34 5.48 1.47 12.78
N ALA A 35 4.79 1.38 13.92
CA ALA A 35 4.23 0.12 14.42
C ALA A 35 3.19 -0.45 13.45
N LEU A 36 2.34 0.41 12.88
CA LEU A 36 1.31 0.04 11.92
C LEU A 36 1.92 -0.38 10.57
N ASN A 37 2.91 0.38 10.08
CA ASN A 37 3.64 0.01 8.87
C ASN A 37 4.44 -1.28 9.06
N LYS A 38 5.01 -1.52 10.24
CA LYS A 38 5.65 -2.81 10.55
C LYS A 38 4.65 -3.96 10.51
N ALA A 39 3.47 -3.80 11.11
CA ALA A 39 2.43 -4.83 11.08
C ALA A 39 1.95 -5.10 9.63
N LYS A 40 1.70 -4.03 8.85
CA LYS A 40 1.30 -4.12 7.45
C LYS A 40 2.40 -4.73 6.56
N ALA A 41 3.66 -4.38 6.80
CA ALA A 41 4.81 -4.95 6.11
C ALA A 41 4.98 -6.44 6.44
N ALA A 42 4.77 -6.84 7.71
CA ALA A 42 4.82 -8.25 8.10
C ALA A 42 3.70 -9.06 7.44
N GLU A 43 2.48 -8.52 7.39
CA GLU A 43 1.36 -9.21 6.73
C GLU A 43 1.53 -9.28 5.20
N THR A 44 2.00 -8.19 4.58
CA THR A 44 2.31 -8.16 3.14
C THR A 44 3.46 -9.12 2.82
N GLY A 45 4.50 -9.13 3.66
CA GLY A 45 5.66 -10.02 3.53
C GLY A 45 5.30 -11.49 3.63
N LYS A 46 4.36 -11.87 4.52
CA LYS A 46 3.86 -13.26 4.59
C LYS A 46 3.15 -13.68 3.30
N ARG A 47 2.26 -12.83 2.76
CA ARG A 47 1.54 -13.12 1.52
C ARG A 47 2.49 -13.20 0.33
N PHE A 48 3.45 -12.29 0.25
CA PHE A 48 4.46 -12.27 -0.79
C PHE A 48 5.41 -13.48 -0.68
N GLY A 49 5.80 -13.86 0.54
CA GLY A 49 6.63 -15.03 0.81
C GLY A 49 5.95 -16.34 0.44
N LEU A 50 4.65 -16.48 0.75
CA LEU A 50 3.87 -17.66 0.36
C LEU A 50 3.73 -17.74 -1.17
N GLY A 51 3.44 -16.62 -1.83
CA GLY A 51 3.37 -16.54 -3.29
C GLY A 51 4.70 -16.87 -3.97
N ALA A 52 5.81 -16.30 -3.48
CA ALA A 52 7.15 -16.58 -3.99
C ALA A 52 7.55 -18.05 -3.76
N GLY A 53 7.20 -18.63 -2.60
CA GLY A 53 7.41 -20.05 -2.31
C GLY A 53 6.63 -20.97 -3.25
N LEU A 54 5.34 -20.68 -3.46
CA LEU A 54 4.50 -21.45 -4.40
C LEU A 54 4.98 -21.31 -5.84
N LEU A 55 5.38 -20.11 -6.28
CA LEU A 55 5.95 -19.93 -7.62
C LEU A 55 7.30 -20.62 -7.77
N GLY A 56 8.13 -20.63 -6.73
CA GLY A 56 9.39 -21.39 -6.72
C GLY A 56 9.12 -22.89 -6.88
N ALA A 57 8.21 -23.45 -6.08
CA ALA A 57 7.82 -24.85 -6.19
C ALA A 57 7.21 -25.17 -7.56
N ALA A 58 6.27 -24.34 -8.05
CA ALA A 58 5.67 -24.49 -9.37
C ALA A 58 6.72 -24.45 -10.49
N GLY A 59 7.73 -23.57 -10.37
CA GLY A 59 8.87 -23.52 -11.28
C GLY A 59 9.66 -24.83 -11.30
N VAL A 60 9.98 -25.39 -10.13
CA VAL A 60 10.68 -26.69 -10.04
C VAL A 60 9.86 -27.81 -10.67
N PHE A 61 8.57 -27.92 -10.33
CA PHE A 61 7.68 -28.91 -10.93
C PHE A 61 7.53 -28.71 -12.43
N ALA A 62 7.47 -27.47 -12.91
CA ALA A 62 7.43 -27.17 -14.35
C ALA A 62 8.73 -27.60 -15.04
N LEU A 63 9.91 -27.43 -14.42
CA LEU A 63 11.18 -27.94 -14.97
C LEU A 63 11.19 -29.47 -15.07
N PHE A 64 10.80 -30.18 -14.01
CA PHE A 64 10.72 -31.65 -14.03
C PHE A 64 9.68 -32.15 -15.03
N GLY A 65 8.50 -31.53 -15.05
CA GLY A 65 7.43 -31.84 -15.99
C GLY A 65 7.88 -31.61 -17.44
N LEU A 66 8.57 -30.50 -17.72
CA LEU A 66 9.15 -30.23 -19.04
C LEU A 66 10.18 -31.30 -19.41
N GLY A 67 11.11 -31.65 -18.52
CA GLY A 67 12.09 -32.72 -18.78
C GLY A 67 11.45 -34.07 -19.10
N TYR A 68 10.40 -34.45 -18.35
CA TYR A 68 9.65 -35.66 -18.63
C TYR A 68 8.92 -35.59 -19.97
N LEU A 69 8.28 -34.46 -20.27
CA LEU A 69 7.56 -34.23 -21.52
C LEU A 69 8.49 -34.30 -22.74
N LEU A 70 9.70 -33.76 -22.63
CA LEU A 70 10.74 -33.85 -23.66
C LEU A 70 11.23 -35.29 -23.86
N THR A 71 11.36 -36.06 -22.77
CA THR A 71 11.70 -37.48 -22.84
C THR A 71 10.60 -38.27 -23.54
N THR A 72 9.33 -38.04 -23.18
CA THR A 72 8.18 -38.65 -23.86
C THR A 72 8.13 -38.25 -25.34
N LEU A 73 8.35 -36.98 -25.66
CA LEU A 73 8.37 -36.49 -27.04
C LEU A 73 9.48 -37.15 -27.86
N SER A 74 10.67 -37.27 -27.28
CA SER A 74 11.78 -38.01 -27.89
C SER A 74 11.40 -39.48 -28.14
N GLN A 75 10.70 -40.13 -27.19
CA GLN A 75 10.25 -41.51 -27.33
C GLN A 75 9.20 -41.66 -28.44
N VAL A 76 8.27 -40.72 -28.57
CA VAL A 76 7.24 -40.71 -29.62
C VAL A 76 7.86 -40.51 -31.00
N ILE A 77 8.83 -39.61 -31.14
CA ILE A 77 9.55 -39.41 -32.41
C ILE A 77 10.40 -40.63 -32.75
N ALA A 78 10.95 -41.31 -31.75
CA ALA A 78 11.72 -42.54 -31.92
C ALA A 78 10.91 -43.72 -32.48
N LEU A 79 9.58 -43.61 -32.58
CA LEU A 79 8.76 -44.59 -33.31
C LEU A 79 8.99 -44.53 -34.83
N TRP A 80 9.43 -43.38 -35.35
CA TRP A 80 9.59 -43.13 -36.78
C TRP A 80 11.05 -42.94 -37.20
N LEU A 81 11.94 -42.57 -36.27
CA LEU A 81 13.38 -42.31 -36.49
C LEU A 81 14.25 -43.01 -35.44
N PRO A 82 15.56 -43.20 -35.68
CA PRO A 82 16.46 -43.72 -34.67
C PRO A 82 16.55 -42.79 -33.45
N LYS A 83 16.62 -43.38 -32.25
CA LYS A 83 16.53 -42.69 -30.95
C LYS A 83 17.44 -41.45 -30.81
N TRP A 84 18.62 -41.48 -31.42
CA TRP A 84 19.59 -40.39 -31.38
C TRP A 84 19.18 -39.16 -32.20
N ALA A 85 18.47 -39.34 -33.32
CA ALA A 85 18.00 -38.23 -34.15
C ALA A 85 16.78 -37.55 -33.50
N GLY A 86 15.88 -38.34 -32.90
CA GLY A 86 14.72 -37.81 -32.18
C GLY A 86 15.11 -36.93 -31.00
N SER A 87 16.09 -37.34 -30.19
CA SER A 87 16.54 -36.55 -29.05
C SER A 87 17.26 -35.26 -29.47
N LEU A 88 18.01 -35.26 -30.58
CA LEU A 88 18.65 -34.05 -31.10
C LEU A 88 17.64 -33.01 -31.59
N ILE A 89 16.57 -33.42 -32.29
CA ILE A 89 15.54 -32.49 -32.76
C ILE A 89 14.84 -31.81 -31.58
N VAL A 90 14.47 -32.60 -30.56
CA VAL A 90 13.84 -32.09 -29.35
C VAL A 90 14.79 -31.14 -28.61
N ALA A 91 16.09 -31.47 -28.52
CA ALA A 91 17.09 -30.61 -27.89
C ALA A 91 17.20 -29.24 -28.59
N VAL A 92 17.23 -29.20 -29.92
CA VAL A 92 17.30 -27.94 -30.68
C VAL A 92 16.04 -27.10 -30.47
N LEU A 93 14.85 -27.71 -30.50
CA LEU A 93 13.59 -26.99 -30.23
C LEU A 93 13.58 -26.35 -28.84
N VAL A 94 14.06 -27.07 -27.82
CA VAL A 94 14.14 -26.56 -26.45
C VAL A 94 15.14 -25.42 -26.34
N LEU A 95 16.30 -25.52 -26.99
CA LEU A 95 17.29 -24.45 -27.00
C LEU A 95 16.74 -23.17 -27.63
N ILE A 96 15.93 -23.27 -28.67
CA ILE A 96 15.26 -22.11 -29.28
C ILE A 96 14.31 -21.46 -28.26
N VAL A 97 13.44 -22.24 -27.62
CA VAL A 97 12.50 -21.74 -26.61
C VAL A 97 13.25 -21.14 -25.42
N ALA A 98 14.27 -21.82 -24.90
CA ALA A 98 15.10 -21.35 -23.79
C ALA A 98 15.83 -20.06 -24.14
N GLY A 99 16.34 -19.93 -25.37
CA GLY A 99 16.94 -18.70 -25.87
C GLY A 99 15.95 -17.53 -25.83
N VAL A 100 14.75 -17.71 -26.38
CA VAL A 100 13.70 -16.67 -26.35
C VAL A 100 13.33 -16.29 -24.92
N LEU A 101 13.12 -17.28 -24.05
CA LEU A 101 12.80 -17.02 -22.63
C LEU A 101 13.94 -16.29 -21.91
N ALA A 102 15.20 -16.63 -22.17
CA ALA A 102 16.35 -15.95 -21.60
C ALA A 102 16.45 -14.49 -22.09
N LEU A 103 16.18 -14.24 -23.37
CA LEU A 103 16.13 -12.89 -23.95
C LEU A 103 15.01 -12.04 -23.33
N VAL A 104 13.82 -12.61 -23.15
CA VAL A 104 12.69 -11.92 -22.49
C VAL A 104 13.00 -11.69 -21.02
N GLY A 105 13.49 -12.70 -20.30
CA GLY A 105 13.90 -12.60 -18.90
C GLY A 105 14.95 -11.53 -18.69
N LYS A 106 15.97 -11.46 -19.56
CA LYS A 106 16.98 -10.40 -19.53
C LYS A 106 16.36 -9.01 -19.71
N LYS A 107 15.44 -8.84 -20.69
CA LYS A 107 14.75 -7.57 -20.91
C LYS A 107 13.92 -7.14 -19.70
N GLU A 108 13.23 -8.06 -19.04
CA GLU A 108 12.43 -7.75 -17.84
C GLU A 108 13.32 -7.42 -16.63
N ILE A 109 14.44 -8.13 -16.46
CA ILE A 109 15.43 -7.80 -15.42
C ILE A 109 16.04 -6.42 -15.68
N ASP A 110 16.41 -6.11 -16.92
CA ASP A 110 17.00 -4.82 -17.28
C ASP A 110 16.00 -3.66 -17.07
N LYS A 111 14.71 -3.84 -17.38
CA LYS A 111 13.65 -2.89 -17.03
C LYS A 111 13.50 -2.73 -15.51
N GLY A 112 13.57 -3.84 -14.77
CA GLY A 112 13.48 -3.84 -13.31
C GLY A 112 14.65 -3.13 -12.62
N ARG A 113 15.88 -3.24 -13.16
CA ARG A 113 17.07 -2.56 -12.62
C ARG A 113 17.00 -1.04 -12.71
N VAL A 114 16.20 -0.47 -13.61
CA VAL A 114 15.93 0.98 -13.67
C VAL A 114 15.04 1.43 -12.52
N VAL A 115 14.18 0.56 -12.01
CA VAL A 115 13.18 0.85 -10.95
C VAL A 115 13.71 0.60 -9.53
N VAL A 116 14.88 -0.04 -9.39
CA VAL A 116 15.59 -0.14 -8.11
C VAL A 116 16.79 0.81 -8.15
N PRO A 117 16.63 2.13 -7.89
CA PRO A 117 17.76 3.00 -7.64
C PRO A 117 18.65 2.32 -6.61
N ASN A 118 19.94 2.18 -6.93
CA ASN A 118 20.92 1.76 -5.96
C ASN A 118 20.73 2.65 -4.72
N PRO A 119 20.35 2.09 -3.55
CA PRO A 119 19.83 2.87 -2.43
C PRO A 119 20.82 3.93 -1.95
N GLN A 120 22.11 3.74 -2.24
CA GLN A 120 23.15 4.70 -1.94
C GLN A 120 23.06 5.98 -2.79
N VAL A 121 22.60 5.87 -4.03
CA VAL A 121 22.54 7.00 -4.98
C VAL A 121 21.27 7.83 -4.74
N GLY A 122 20.14 7.17 -4.46
CA GLY A 122 18.89 7.87 -4.08
C GLY A 122 19.02 8.59 -2.73
N LEU A 123 19.67 7.95 -1.74
CA LEU A 123 19.88 8.57 -0.43
C LEU A 123 20.80 9.79 -0.50
N ARG A 124 21.82 9.77 -1.37
CA ARG A 124 22.70 10.94 -1.60
C ARG A 124 21.94 12.10 -2.23
N GLN A 125 21.06 11.81 -3.19
CA GLN A 125 20.24 12.82 -3.86
C GLN A 125 19.23 13.46 -2.88
N ASP A 126 18.58 12.67 -2.03
CA ASP A 126 17.67 13.18 -1.01
C ASP A 126 18.39 14.05 0.04
N VAL A 127 19.56 13.62 0.52
CA VAL A 127 20.35 14.42 1.47
C VAL A 127 20.82 15.74 0.83
N GLN A 128 21.22 15.71 -0.44
CA GLN A 128 21.59 16.92 -1.18
C GLN A 128 20.38 17.84 -1.41
N ALA A 129 19.20 17.30 -1.72
CA ALA A 129 17.97 18.08 -1.89
C ALA A 129 17.54 18.76 -0.56
N VAL A 130 17.68 18.07 0.57
CA VAL A 130 17.42 18.63 1.90
C VAL A 130 18.47 19.68 2.27
N THR A 131 19.74 19.43 1.95
CA THR A 131 20.84 20.39 2.21
C THR A 131 20.67 21.67 1.39
N ASN A 132 20.31 21.54 0.11
CA ASN A 132 20.09 22.67 -0.79
C ASN A 132 18.89 23.50 -0.34
N SER A 133 17.76 22.86 0.03
CA SER A 133 16.59 23.58 0.52
C SER A 133 16.84 24.29 1.86
N LEU A 134 17.64 23.71 2.76
CA LEU A 134 18.08 24.40 3.98
C LEU A 134 18.97 25.62 3.66
N ARG A 135 19.92 25.46 2.73
CA ARG A 135 20.85 26.53 2.34
C ARG A 135 20.14 27.70 1.67
N GLU A 136 19.14 27.40 0.86
CA GLU A 136 18.28 28.39 0.19
C GLU A 136 17.40 29.14 1.20
N GLY A 137 16.87 28.44 2.22
CA GLY A 137 16.19 29.06 3.36
C GLY A 137 17.11 30.00 4.16
N LEU A 138 18.32 29.56 4.50
CA LEU A 138 19.30 30.36 5.25
C LEU A 138 19.80 31.58 4.46
N ALA A 139 19.93 31.48 3.13
CA ALA A 139 20.26 32.63 2.28
C ALA A 139 19.12 33.66 2.20
N THR A 140 17.88 33.20 2.39
CA THR A 140 16.70 34.09 2.43
C THR A 140 16.58 34.80 3.78
N ASP A 141 17.08 34.20 4.87
CA ASP A 141 17.14 34.83 6.19
C ASP A 141 18.15 36.01 6.24
N ASP A 142 19.23 35.95 5.46
CA ASP A 142 20.19 37.07 5.30
C ASP A 142 19.59 38.25 4.48
N ALA A 143 18.63 37.98 3.60
CA ALA A 143 17.88 39.01 2.87
C ALA A 143 16.78 39.66 3.72
N ALA A 144 16.41 39.07 4.86
CA ALA A 144 15.39 39.56 5.78
C ALA A 144 15.99 40.29 7.01
N LYS A 145 16.90 41.24 6.78
CA LYS A 145 17.30 42.25 7.78
C LYS A 145 16.40 43.50 7.62
N PRO A 146 15.78 44.04 8.70
CA PRO A 146 14.58 44.87 8.57
C PRO A 146 14.93 46.30 8.14
N ALA A 147 14.25 46.79 7.09
CA ALA A 147 14.03 48.21 6.92
C ALA A 147 12.96 48.64 7.94
N ALA A 148 13.39 49.10 9.11
CA ALA A 148 12.55 49.92 9.97
C ALA A 148 12.30 51.27 9.27
N THR A 149 11.06 51.56 8.94
CA THR A 149 10.58 52.93 8.79
C THR A 149 9.20 52.98 9.45
N GLY A 150 9.12 53.78 10.51
CA GLY A 150 7.99 53.78 11.44
C GLY A 150 6.70 54.30 10.83
N SER A 151 5.59 53.97 11.48
CA SER A 151 4.43 54.85 11.53
C SER A 151 3.57 54.53 12.74
N ALA A 152 2.91 55.58 13.20
CA ALA A 152 2.21 55.78 14.44
C ALA A 152 1.04 54.82 14.70
N ALA A 153 0.64 54.81 15.97
CA ALA A 153 -0.58 54.27 16.53
C ALA A 153 -1.80 54.28 15.58
N THR A 154 -2.53 53.16 15.55
CA THR A 154 -4.00 53.15 15.56
C THR A 154 -4.47 51.76 16.01
N SER A 155 -5.10 51.71 17.18
CA SER A 155 -5.98 50.63 17.60
C SER A 155 -7.21 50.61 16.67
N GLY A 156 -7.08 49.90 15.55
CA GLY A 156 -8.18 49.60 14.62
C GLY A 156 -8.76 48.20 14.86
N PRO A 157 -10.03 47.93 14.52
CA PRO A 157 -10.65 46.63 14.74
C PRO A 157 -9.99 45.56 13.86
N VAL A 158 -9.79 44.37 14.42
CA VAL A 158 -9.33 43.17 13.69
C VAL A 158 -10.25 42.94 12.48
N PRO A 159 -9.73 42.91 11.24
CA PRO A 159 -10.53 42.55 10.08
C PRO A 159 -10.87 41.06 10.18
N HIS A 160 -12.13 40.78 10.45
CA HIS A 160 -12.69 39.45 10.28
C HIS A 160 -12.55 39.09 8.80
N SER A 161 -11.99 37.91 8.54
CA SER A 161 -11.95 37.37 7.19
C SER A 161 -13.39 37.30 6.63
N PRO A 162 -13.63 37.77 5.40
CA PRO A 162 -14.95 37.61 4.81
C PRO A 162 -15.16 36.11 4.65
N ARG A 163 -16.14 35.56 5.38
CA ARG A 163 -16.64 34.22 5.07
C ARG A 163 -17.02 34.25 3.59
N HIS A 164 -16.25 33.55 2.78
CA HIS A 164 -16.58 33.29 1.38
C HIS A 164 -17.90 32.52 1.38
N GLN A 165 -19.01 33.26 1.29
CA GLN A 165 -20.34 32.72 1.12
C GLN A 165 -20.41 32.24 -0.32
N TRP A 166 -20.11 30.95 -0.54
CA TRP A 166 -20.22 30.35 -1.86
C TRP A 166 -21.66 30.47 -2.38
N PRO A 167 -21.87 31.02 -3.60
CA PRO A 167 -23.16 31.03 -4.28
C PRO A 167 -23.75 29.62 -4.36
N ARG A 168 -25.06 29.46 -4.14
CA ARG A 168 -25.71 28.13 -4.10
C ARG A 168 -25.49 27.30 -5.36
N SER A 169 -25.25 27.93 -6.50
CA SER A 169 -25.00 27.27 -7.80
C SER A 169 -23.59 26.70 -7.96
N GLN A 170 -22.64 27.05 -7.08
CA GLN A 170 -21.24 26.61 -7.17
C GLN A 170 -20.79 25.73 -5.99
N ARG A 171 -21.74 25.17 -5.22
CA ARG A 171 -21.39 24.25 -4.14
C ARG A 171 -21.21 22.84 -4.68
N PRO A 172 -20.02 22.23 -4.56
CA PRO A 172 -19.79 20.84 -4.97
C PRO A 172 -20.67 19.87 -4.18
N ASP A 173 -21.32 18.94 -4.88
CA ASP A 173 -22.37 18.05 -4.38
C ASP A 173 -21.93 17.19 -3.19
N TRP A 174 -20.63 16.89 -3.10
CA TRP A 174 -20.03 16.10 -2.02
C TRP A 174 -20.07 16.79 -0.65
N LEU A 175 -20.19 18.13 -0.58
CA LEU A 175 -20.35 18.87 0.69
C LEU A 175 -21.75 18.71 1.32
N CYS A 176 -22.76 18.27 0.57
CA CYS A 176 -24.11 18.02 1.07
C CYS A 176 -24.33 16.59 1.61
N SER A 177 -23.30 15.75 1.64
CA SER A 177 -23.39 14.33 2.02
C SER A 177 -23.27 14.04 3.53
N ARG A 178 -23.26 15.04 4.41
CA ARG A 178 -23.55 14.82 5.84
C ARG A 178 -25.07 14.71 6.07
N ARG A 179 -25.70 13.69 5.49
CA ARG A 179 -27.02 13.22 5.93
C ARG A 179 -26.81 12.12 6.98
N PRO A 180 -27.35 12.25 8.20
CA PRO A 180 -27.38 11.15 9.15
C PRO A 180 -28.46 10.16 8.67
N GLY A 181 -28.05 9.07 8.00
CA GLY A 181 -29.02 8.08 7.54
C GLY A 181 -28.60 7.11 6.44
N PHE A 182 -27.31 6.94 6.13
CA PHE A 182 -26.85 5.90 5.20
C PHE A 182 -25.86 4.95 5.90
N ARG A 183 -26.41 4.22 6.87
CA ARG A 183 -25.89 2.91 7.28
C ARG A 183 -26.72 1.88 6.50
N THR A 184 -26.04 0.90 5.92
CA THR A 184 -26.54 -0.24 5.10
C THR A 184 -26.89 0.07 3.65
N GLU A 185 -25.96 -0.18 2.72
CA GLU A 185 -26.17 -0.63 1.32
C GLU A 185 -24.81 -0.58 0.58
N LEU A 186 -23.86 -1.41 1.02
CA LEU A 186 -22.66 -1.76 0.26
C LEU A 186 -22.22 -3.18 0.66
N SER A 187 -23.22 -4.05 0.70
CA SER A 187 -23.10 -5.47 1.00
C SER A 187 -23.74 -6.27 -0.13
N GLU A 188 -23.44 -5.96 -1.39
CA GLU A 188 -23.61 -6.91 -2.51
C GLU A 188 -22.73 -6.49 -3.69
N ARG A 189 -21.52 -7.07 -3.77
CA ARG A 189 -21.03 -7.79 -4.96
C ARG A 189 -19.58 -8.25 -4.73
N LYS A 190 -19.46 -9.59 -4.68
CA LYS A 190 -18.24 -10.40 -4.75
C LYS A 190 -17.38 -10.52 -3.49
N PHE A 191 -17.97 -11.07 -2.44
CA PHE A 191 -17.27 -12.06 -1.60
C PHE A 191 -18.07 -13.36 -1.64
N HIS A 192 -17.86 -14.13 -2.71
CA HIS A 192 -18.22 -15.55 -2.75
C HIS A 192 -16.91 -16.33 -2.78
N VAL A 193 -16.90 -17.47 -2.10
CA VAL A 193 -15.76 -18.33 -1.79
C VAL A 193 -15.05 -17.91 -0.49
N TYR A 194 -15.72 -18.12 0.64
CA TYR A 194 -15.25 -19.06 1.66
C TYR A 194 -16.37 -19.27 2.70
N LEU A 195 -16.43 -20.49 3.26
CA LEU A 195 -17.32 -20.96 4.34
C LEU A 195 -18.68 -21.53 3.90
N SER A 196 -18.68 -22.83 3.63
CA SER A 196 -19.82 -23.69 3.96
C SER A 196 -19.36 -24.62 5.09
N PRO A 197 -19.97 -24.52 6.28
CA PRO A 197 -20.58 -25.72 6.81
C PRO A 197 -21.91 -25.38 7.51
N ARG A 198 -23.00 -25.98 7.05
CA ARG A 198 -24.15 -26.13 7.94
C ARG A 198 -24.88 -27.44 7.71
N SER A 199 -24.77 -28.27 8.72
CA SER A 199 -25.65 -29.37 9.06
C SER A 199 -27.13 -28.98 8.89
N SER A 200 -27.91 -29.91 8.34
CA SER A 200 -29.30 -30.04 8.73
C SER A 200 -29.72 -31.50 8.61
N ALA A 201 -29.65 -32.19 9.75
CA ALA A 201 -30.44 -33.37 10.01
C ALA A 201 -31.93 -33.03 9.89
N ARG A 202 -32.69 -33.88 9.17
CA ARG A 202 -34.05 -34.30 9.51
C ARG A 202 -34.55 -35.32 8.49
N GLY A 203 -34.76 -36.56 8.94
CA GLY A 203 -35.76 -37.45 8.34
C GLY A 203 -37.17 -36.87 8.52
N PRO A 204 -38.23 -37.47 7.91
CA PRO A 204 -38.68 -38.79 8.37
C PRO A 204 -39.39 -39.68 7.29
N ALA A 205 -39.83 -40.86 7.76
CA ALA A 205 -41.04 -41.60 7.37
C ALA A 205 -41.11 -42.21 5.94
N ARG A 206 -41.10 -43.55 5.82
CA ARG A 206 -42.22 -44.51 5.96
C ARG A 206 -43.10 -44.60 4.70
N SER A 207 -43.29 -45.86 4.29
CA SER A 207 -44.33 -46.42 3.39
C SER A 207 -44.10 -46.39 1.88
N ARG A 208 -43.90 -47.59 1.30
CA ARG A 208 -44.74 -48.14 0.21
C ARG A 208 -44.38 -49.61 -0.09
N ARG A 209 -45.23 -50.52 0.39
CA ARG A 209 -45.73 -51.70 -0.37
C ARG A 209 -46.80 -51.18 -1.36
N PRO A 210 -47.16 -51.86 -2.47
CA PRO A 210 -47.52 -53.29 -2.64
C PRO A 210 -46.70 -53.95 -3.78
N GLY A 211 -46.61 -55.27 -4.00
CA GLY A 211 -47.63 -56.32 -4.01
C GLY A 211 -47.97 -56.69 -5.47
N ARG A 212 -47.25 -57.67 -6.05
CA ARG A 212 -47.71 -58.68 -7.01
C ARG A 212 -46.61 -59.69 -7.25
#